data_AF-A0A433SCH9-F1
#
_entry.id   AF-A0A433SCH9-F1
#
_cell.length_a   1.000
_cell.length_b   1.000
_cell.length_c   1.000
_cell.angle_alpha   90.00
_cell.angle_beta   90.00
_cell.angle_gamma   90.00
#
_symmetry.space_group_name_H-M   'P 1'
#
loop_
_entity.id
_entity.type
_entity.pdbx_description
1 polymer ?
#
loop_
_entity_poly.entity_id
_entity_poly.type
_entity_poly.pdbx_seq_one_letter_code
_entity_poly.pdbx_strand_id
1 'polypeptide(L)'
;MPRSLGNSSLFDRLGSEDERPRSVSQQGQLAHRIEAIKRNLERMLNTRQGCSQSSPHDGLMDFNDAVLGSSDLMQRIGEDICRVIREGEPRVVVRRVHSIPNPHMPIELNFRIDCLVPVKDKRELVEIDLIMNDGTFKVK
;
A
#
# COMPACT_ATOMS: atom_id res chain seq x y z
N MET A 1 45.18 -16.12 29.40
CA MET A 1 43.72 -15.98 29.16
C MET A 1 43.48 -14.67 28.42
N PRO A 2 43.23 -14.64 27.10
CA PRO A 2 42.83 -13.42 26.43
C PRO A 2 41.33 -13.40 26.06
N ARG A 3 40.66 -12.43 26.68
CA ARG A 3 39.71 -11.44 26.13
C ARG A 3 38.51 -11.92 25.29
N SER A 4 37.33 -11.75 25.91
CA SER A 4 36.01 -11.57 25.31
C SER A 4 36.05 -10.73 24.02
N LEU A 5 35.50 -11.29 22.95
CA LEU A 5 35.12 -10.61 21.71
C LEU A 5 33.61 -10.77 21.55
N GLY A 6 32.90 -9.66 21.41
CA GLY A 6 31.48 -9.69 21.10
C GLY A 6 30.65 -8.43 21.39
N ASN A 7 31.26 -7.27 21.64
CA ASN A 7 30.53 -5.99 21.59
C ASN A 7 30.36 -5.57 20.12
N SER A 8 29.55 -6.29 19.34
CA SER A 8 29.00 -5.72 18.12
C SER A 8 27.86 -4.78 18.51
N SER A 9 28.04 -3.49 18.23
CA SER A 9 26.98 -2.49 18.37
C SER A 9 25.80 -2.87 17.47
N LEU A 10 24.57 -2.54 17.86
CA LEU A 10 23.41 -2.70 16.97
C LEU A 10 23.61 -1.97 15.63
N PHE A 11 24.42 -0.91 15.61
CA PHE A 11 24.80 -0.20 14.39
C PHE A 11 25.73 -1.01 13.47
N ASP A 12 26.57 -1.89 14.01
CA ASP A 12 27.40 -2.79 13.19
C ASP A 12 26.52 -3.77 12.40
N ARG A 13 25.37 -4.16 12.94
CA ARG A 13 24.41 -5.06 12.26
C ARG A 13 23.63 -4.37 11.13
N LEU A 14 23.38 -3.06 11.26
CA LEU A 14 22.77 -2.25 10.19
C LEU A 14 23.80 -1.89 9.10
N GLY A 15 25.09 -1.86 9.44
CA GLY A 15 26.17 -1.50 8.51
C GLY A 15 26.80 -2.66 7.75
N SER A 16 26.52 -3.91 8.13
CA SER A 16 27.12 -5.11 7.53
C SER A 16 26.16 -5.91 6.63
N GLU A 17 25.11 -5.25 6.13
CA GLU A 17 24.45 -5.67 4.89
C GLU A 17 25.21 -5.08 3.69
N ASP A 18 26.44 -5.55 3.52
CA ASP A 18 27.24 -5.44 2.30
C ASP A 18 26.62 -6.33 1.21
N GLU A 19 25.31 -6.20 0.98
CA GLU A 19 24.74 -6.48 -0.32
C GLU A 19 25.13 -5.27 -1.18
N ARG A 20 26.30 -5.38 -1.81
CA ARG A 20 26.69 -4.59 -2.99
C ARG A 20 25.40 -4.20 -3.71
N PRO A 21 25.13 -2.92 -4.02
CA PRO A 21 23.98 -2.60 -4.83
C PRO A 21 24.16 -3.42 -6.10
N ARG A 22 23.40 -4.53 -6.22
CA ARG A 22 23.25 -5.22 -7.49
C ARG A 22 22.95 -4.08 -8.43
N SER A 23 23.64 -4.02 -9.56
CA SER A 23 23.21 -3.14 -10.66
C SER A 23 21.85 -3.69 -11.09
N VAL A 24 20.83 -3.39 -10.29
CA VAL A 24 19.45 -3.71 -10.55
C VAL A 24 19.17 -2.82 -11.73
N SER A 25 18.94 -3.44 -12.88
CA SER A 25 18.54 -2.76 -14.09
C SER A 25 17.45 -1.75 -13.75
N GLN A 26 17.36 -0.64 -14.49
CA GLN A 26 16.38 0.41 -14.19
C GLN A 26 14.95 -0.15 -14.04
N GLN A 27 14.66 -1.22 -14.79
CA GLN A 27 13.43 -2.00 -14.72
C GLN A 27 13.27 -2.76 -13.39
N GLY A 28 14.32 -3.37 -12.84
CA GLY A 28 14.24 -4.05 -11.54
C GLY A 28 14.04 -3.09 -10.36
N GLN A 29 14.57 -1.87 -10.43
CA GLN A 29 14.34 -0.86 -9.38
C GLN A 29 12.89 -0.35 -9.41
N LEU A 30 12.33 -0.20 -10.61
CA LEU A 30 10.93 0.12 -10.81
C LEU A 30 10.02 -1.00 -10.29
N ALA A 31 10.31 -2.25 -10.66
CA ALA A 31 9.55 -3.41 -10.19
C ALA A 31 9.57 -3.51 -8.66
N HIS A 32 10.74 -3.37 -8.02
CA HIS A 32 10.86 -3.41 -6.57
C HIS A 32 10.11 -2.25 -5.89
N ARG A 33 10.13 -1.04 -6.46
CA ARG A 33 9.36 0.11 -5.94
C ARG A 33 7.86 -0.12 -6.04
N ILE A 34 7.38 -0.58 -7.19
CA ILE A 34 5.96 -0.90 -7.38
C ILE A 34 5.56 -1.98 -6.38
N GLU A 35 6.36 -3.03 -6.21
CA GLU A 35 6.07 -4.09 -5.26
C GLU A 35 6.03 -3.60 -3.81
N ALA A 36 6.96 -2.71 -3.42
CA ALA A 36 6.94 -2.07 -2.11
C ALA A 36 5.68 -1.22 -1.89
N ILE A 37 5.27 -0.46 -2.92
CA ILE A 37 4.02 0.31 -2.90
C ILE A 37 2.82 -0.62 -2.76
N LYS A 38 2.73 -1.69 -3.57
CA LYS A 38 1.65 -2.68 -3.49
C LYS A 38 1.53 -3.26 -2.08
N ARG A 39 2.64 -3.72 -1.50
CA ARG A 39 2.65 -4.26 -0.13
C ARG A 39 2.25 -3.22 0.91
N ASN A 40 2.67 -1.96 0.76
CA ASN A 40 2.26 -0.92 1.68
C ASN A 40 0.77 -0.61 1.56
N LEU A 41 0.24 -0.54 0.33
CA LEU A 41 -1.19 -0.37 0.08
C LEU A 41 -2.00 -1.50 0.71
N GLU A 42 -1.61 -2.76 0.51
CA GLU A 42 -2.29 -3.90 1.16
C GLU A 42 -2.29 -3.76 2.67
N ARG A 43 -1.14 -3.42 3.26
CA ARG A 43 -1.04 -3.23 4.72
C ARG A 43 -1.92 -2.08 5.20
N MET A 44 -1.89 -0.93 4.52
CA MET A 44 -2.65 0.27 4.90
C MET A 44 -4.16 0.04 4.78
N LEU A 45 -4.61 -0.58 3.69
CA LEU A 45 -6.03 -0.85 3.46
C LEU A 45 -6.58 -1.94 4.38
N ASN A 46 -5.76 -2.91 4.80
CA ASN A 46 -6.15 -3.88 5.82
C ASN A 46 -5.96 -3.35 7.25
N THR A 47 -5.40 -2.16 7.43
CA THR A 47 -5.35 -1.50 8.74
C THR A 47 -6.65 -0.74 8.96
N ARG A 48 -7.27 -0.94 10.13
CA ARG A 48 -8.47 -0.17 10.50
C ARG A 48 -8.07 1.20 11.04
N GLN A 49 -8.86 2.22 10.71
CA GLN A 49 -8.67 3.57 11.23
C GLN A 49 -8.63 3.56 12.76
N GLY A 50 -7.63 4.22 13.36
CA GLY A 50 -7.46 4.30 14.82
C GLY A 50 -6.65 3.16 15.46
N CYS A 51 -6.16 2.18 14.69
CA CYS A 51 -5.27 1.14 15.21
C CYS A 51 -3.84 1.62 15.51
N SER A 52 -3.41 2.75 14.93
CA SER A 52 -2.10 3.34 15.21
C SER A 52 -2.22 4.49 16.20
N GLN A 53 -1.56 4.37 17.36
CA GLN A 53 -1.49 5.45 18.35
C GLN A 53 -0.71 6.67 17.85
N SER A 54 0.24 6.45 16.94
CA SER A 54 1.04 7.53 16.34
C SER A 54 0.34 8.20 15.16
N SER A 55 -0.62 7.52 14.52
CA SER A 55 -1.37 8.01 13.37
C SER A 55 -2.84 7.57 13.46
N PRO A 56 -3.67 8.25 14.27
CA PRO A 56 -5.04 7.82 14.51
C PRO A 56 -5.95 7.93 13.26
N HIS A 57 -5.50 8.65 12.23
CA HIS A 57 -6.19 8.77 10.95
C HIS A 57 -5.77 7.71 9.92
N ASP A 58 -4.71 6.92 10.18
CA ASP A 58 -4.25 5.86 9.27
C ASP A 58 -5.19 4.65 9.31
N GLY A 59 -5.61 4.21 8.11
CA GLY A 59 -6.45 3.03 7.90
C GLY A 59 -7.81 3.35 7.31
N LEU A 60 -8.52 2.31 6.86
CA LEU A 60 -9.87 2.45 6.33
C LEU A 60 -10.90 2.59 7.45
N MET A 61 -11.93 3.39 7.18
CA MET A 61 -13.11 3.54 8.02
C MET A 61 -13.86 2.20 8.11
N ASP A 62 -14.48 1.90 9.26
CA ASP A 62 -15.33 0.71 9.35
C ASP A 62 -16.59 0.93 8.51
N PHE A 63 -16.77 0.09 7.49
CA PHE A 63 -17.87 0.18 6.54
C PHE A 63 -19.05 -0.71 6.91
N ASN A 64 -18.93 -1.54 7.95
CA ASN A 64 -19.99 -2.48 8.35
C ASN A 64 -21.24 -1.78 8.94
N ASP A 65 -21.09 -0.57 9.47
CA ASP A 65 -22.19 0.21 10.06
C ASP A 65 -22.91 1.13 9.04
N ALA A 66 -22.51 1.11 7.77
CA ALA A 66 -23.10 1.98 6.77
C ALA A 66 -24.47 1.43 6.30
N VAL A 67 -25.56 1.98 6.85
CA VAL A 67 -26.96 1.78 6.40
C VAL A 67 -27.21 2.51 5.06
N LEU A 68 -26.33 2.32 4.08
CA LEU A 68 -26.37 2.99 2.78
C LEU A 68 -26.55 1.97 1.65
N GLY A 69 -27.12 2.41 0.53
CA GLY A 69 -27.24 1.58 -0.66
C GLY A 69 -25.86 1.09 -1.14
N SER A 70 -25.82 -0.09 -1.76
CA SER A 70 -24.57 -0.71 -2.23
C SER A 70 -23.74 0.19 -3.16
N SER A 71 -24.40 1.05 -3.95
CA SER A 71 -23.73 2.03 -4.82
C SER A 71 -23.01 3.13 -4.04
N ASP A 72 -23.68 3.71 -3.02
CA ASP A 72 -23.12 4.76 -2.18
C ASP A 72 -21.95 4.23 -1.32
N LEU A 73 -22.06 2.97 -0.88
CA LEU A 73 -21.00 2.29 -0.16
C LEU A 73 -19.72 2.16 -1.00
N MET A 74 -19.83 1.73 -2.26
CA MET A 74 -18.67 1.61 -3.17
C MET A 74 -18.00 2.96 -3.42
N GLN A 75 -18.77 4.01 -3.61
CA GLN A 75 -18.22 5.36 -3.78
C GLN A 75 -17.45 5.79 -2.52
N ARG A 76 -18.03 5.58 -1.34
CA ARG A 76 -17.42 5.97 -0.07
C ARG A 76 -16.14 5.19 0.24
N ILE A 77 -16.12 3.89 -0.05
CA ILE A 77 -14.90 3.07 0.04
C ILE A 77 -13.84 3.62 -0.92
N GLY A 78 -14.20 3.95 -2.16
CA GLY A 78 -13.26 4.53 -3.13
C GLY A 78 -12.66 5.88 -2.70
N GLU A 79 -13.49 6.75 -2.12
CA GLU A 79 -13.05 8.04 -1.56
C GLU A 79 -12.11 7.84 -0.37
N ASP A 80 -12.41 6.87 0.50
CA ASP A 80 -11.60 6.58 1.67
C ASP A 80 -10.25 5.95 1.30
N ILE A 81 -10.24 5.02 0.33
CA ILE A 81 -8.99 4.51 -0.28
C ILE A 81 -8.16 5.68 -0.81
N CYS A 82 -8.77 6.62 -1.54
CA CYS A 82 -8.05 7.77 -2.08
C CYS A 82 -7.42 8.63 -0.97
N ARG A 83 -8.14 8.85 0.14
CA ARG A 83 -7.65 9.57 1.32
C ARG A 83 -6.48 8.85 1.97
N VAL A 84 -6.64 7.57 2.30
CA VAL A 84 -5.63 6.74 2.97
C VAL A 84 -4.34 6.70 2.17
N ILE A 85 -4.41 6.51 0.85
CA ILE A 85 -3.20 6.49 0.00
C ILE A 85 -2.52 7.86 -0.04
N ARG A 86 -3.29 8.95 -0.12
CA ARG A 86 -2.75 10.30 -0.15
C ARG A 86 -2.02 10.67 1.15
N GLU A 87 -2.52 10.18 2.28
CA GLU A 87 -1.94 10.45 3.60
C GLU A 87 -0.77 9.53 3.93
N GLY A 88 -0.86 8.23 3.63
CA GLY A 88 0.15 7.25 4.04
C GLY A 88 1.23 6.91 3.00
N GLU A 89 1.03 7.23 1.71
CA GLU A 89 2.05 7.01 0.67
C GLU A 89 2.31 8.29 -0.16
N PRO A 90 3.04 9.28 0.38
CA PRO A 90 3.28 10.57 -0.29
C PRO A 90 4.10 10.44 -1.59
N ARG A 91 4.76 9.30 -1.78
CA ARG A 91 5.48 8.98 -3.02
C ARG A 91 4.51 8.72 -4.17
N VAL A 92 3.29 8.28 -3.91
CA VAL A 92 2.31 7.91 -4.93
C VAL A 92 1.29 9.02 -5.10
N VAL A 93 1.12 9.49 -6.34
CA VAL A 93 0.09 10.50 -6.64
C VAL A 93 -1.13 9.79 -7.23
N VAL A 94 -2.14 9.57 -6.40
CA VAL A 94 -3.43 9.02 -6.85
C VAL A 94 -4.11 9.99 -7.80
N ARG A 95 -4.46 9.51 -9.00
CA ARG A 95 -5.23 10.25 -10.01
C ARG A 95 -6.70 9.94 -9.88
N ARG A 96 -7.05 8.66 -9.80
CA ARG A 96 -8.43 8.21 -9.75
C ARG A 96 -8.52 6.86 -9.04
N VAL A 97 -9.60 6.66 -8.30
CA VAL A 97 -10.02 5.36 -7.80
C VAL A 97 -11.43 5.14 -8.35
N HIS A 98 -11.68 3.99 -8.97
CA HIS A 98 -13.01 3.65 -9.46
C HIS A 98 -13.35 2.20 -9.14
N SER A 99 -14.61 1.94 -8.79
CA SER A 99 -15.10 0.59 -8.58
C SER A 99 -15.40 -0.06 -9.93
N ILE A 100 -14.95 -1.30 -10.09
CA ILE A 100 -15.22 -2.13 -11.25
C ILE A 100 -16.22 -3.20 -10.80
N PRO A 101 -17.51 -3.11 -11.18
CA PRO A 101 -18.46 -4.16 -10.82
C PRO A 101 -18.09 -5.46 -11.55
N ASN A 102 -17.96 -6.55 -10.80
CA ASN A 102 -17.78 -7.87 -11.39
C ASN A 102 -19.14 -8.62 -11.42
N PRO A 103 -19.77 -8.80 -12.59
CA PRO A 103 -21.08 -9.46 -12.68
C PRO A 103 -21.04 -10.94 -12.29
N HIS A 104 -19.87 -11.59 -12.28
CA HIS A 104 -19.72 -12.99 -11.88
C HIS A 104 -19.55 -13.18 -10.37
N MET A 105 -19.12 -12.15 -9.65
CA MET A 105 -18.86 -12.18 -8.21
C MET A 105 -19.40 -10.89 -7.57
N PRO A 106 -20.73 -10.74 -7.43
CA PRO A 106 -21.36 -9.49 -6.98
C PRO A 106 -21.04 -9.11 -5.53
N ILE A 107 -20.50 -10.04 -4.74
CA ILE A 107 -20.06 -9.81 -3.36
C ILE A 107 -18.62 -9.31 -3.31
N GLU A 108 -17.80 -9.58 -4.35
CA GLU A 108 -16.43 -9.10 -4.41
C GLU A 108 -16.38 -7.66 -4.93
N LEU A 109 -15.92 -6.74 -4.10
CA LEU A 109 -15.74 -5.35 -4.53
C LEU A 109 -14.37 -5.21 -5.19
N ASN A 110 -14.38 -4.94 -6.49
CA ASN A 110 -13.15 -4.69 -7.23
C ASN A 110 -12.98 -3.18 -7.39
N PHE A 111 -11.76 -2.69 -7.16
CA PHE A 111 -11.39 -1.29 -7.35
C PHE A 111 -10.15 -1.22 -8.23
N ARG A 112 -10.07 -0.17 -9.04
CA ARG A 112 -8.87 0.17 -9.78
C ARG A 112 -8.38 1.54 -9.36
N ILE A 113 -7.09 1.60 -9.06
CA ILE A 113 -6.39 2.82 -8.70
C ILE A 113 -5.45 3.19 -9.85
N ASP A 114 -5.70 4.36 -10.43
CA ASP A 114 -4.79 4.98 -11.36
C ASP A 114 -3.88 5.93 -10.57
N CYS A 115 -2.59 5.64 -10.53
CA CYS A 115 -1.64 6.42 -9.75
C CYS A 115 -0.34 6.69 -10.50
N LEU A 116 0.29 7.82 -10.18
CA LEU A 116 1.60 8.19 -10.73
C LEU A 116 2.67 7.88 -9.70
N VAL A 117 3.63 7.04 -10.09
CA VAL A 117 4.77 6.66 -9.26
C VAL A 117 6.05 7.34 -9.78
N PRO A 118 6.79 8.07 -8.93
CA PRO A 118 8.06 8.68 -9.31
C PRO A 118 9.15 7.62 -9.43
N VAL A 119 9.69 7.48 -10.63
CA VAL A 119 10.83 6.62 -10.93
C VAL A 119 11.93 7.47 -11.52
N LYS A 120 12.99 7.66 -10.72
CA LYS A 120 14.10 8.58 -11.02
C LYS A 120 13.57 9.98 -11.34
N ASP A 121 13.69 10.41 -12.59
CA ASP A 121 13.31 11.74 -13.09
C ASP A 121 11.96 11.76 -13.83
N LYS A 122 11.24 10.63 -13.88
CA LYS A 122 9.94 10.53 -14.56
C LYS A 122 8.85 10.04 -13.61
N ARG A 123 7.61 10.37 -13.93
CA ARG A 123 6.42 9.82 -13.29
C ARG A 123 5.80 8.82 -14.25
N GLU A 124 5.71 7.56 -13.82
CA GLU A 124 5.01 6.54 -14.60
C GLU A 124 3.59 6.35 -14.08
N LEU A 125 2.66 6.17 -15.00
CA LEU A 125 1.29 5.81 -14.68
C LEU A 125 1.24 4.31 -14.41
N VAL A 126 0.79 3.97 -13.22
CA VAL A 126 0.63 2.59 -12.74
C VAL A 126 -0.82 2.39 -12.36
N GLU A 127 -1.41 1.36 -12.93
CA GLU A 127 -2.74 0.89 -12.57
C GLU A 127 -2.59 -0.23 -11.54
N ILE A 128 -3.28 -0.10 -10.42
CA ILE A 128 -3.28 -1.07 -9.33
C ILE A 128 -4.71 -1.56 -9.15
N ASP A 129 -4.92 -2.85 -9.38
CA ASP A 129 -6.20 -3.50 -9.13
C ASP A 129 -6.25 -3.99 -7.68
N LEU A 130 -7.37 -3.72 -7.03
CA LEU A 130 -7.68 -4.08 -5.65
C LEU A 130 -8.94 -4.94 -5.63
N ILE A 131 -8.94 -5.97 -4.78
CA ILE A 131 -10.11 -6.77 -4.48
C ILE A 131 -10.36 -6.74 -2.99
N MET A 132 -11.59 -6.41 -2.62
CA MET A 132 -12.10 -6.61 -1.28
C MET A 132 -12.90 -7.91 -1.24
N ASN A 133 -12.49 -8.83 -0.36
CA ASN A 133 -13.23 -10.04 -0.07
C ASN A 133 -13.31 -10.21 1.46
N ASP A 134 -14.52 -10.37 1.98
CA ASP A 134 -14.80 -10.60 3.41
C ASP A 134 -14.11 -9.60 4.35
N GLY A 135 -14.14 -8.31 3.98
CA GLY A 135 -13.51 -7.22 4.75
C GLY A 135 -11.99 -7.12 4.64
N THR A 136 -11.34 -7.98 3.83
CA THR A 136 -9.90 -7.92 3.54
C THR A 136 -9.64 -7.40 2.14
N PHE A 137 -8.63 -6.54 1.99
CA PHE A 137 -8.18 -6.02 0.70
C PHE A 137 -6.95 -6.79 0.22
N LYS A 138 -6.92 -7.11 -1.08
CA LYS A 138 -5.77 -7.71 -1.76
C LYS A 138 -5.44 -6.93 -3.01
N VAL A 139 -4.16 -6.67 -3.23
CA VAL A 139 -3.67 -6.05 -4.48
C VAL A 139 -3.36 -7.15 -5.49
N LYS A 140 -3.77 -6.96 -6.73
CA LYS A 140 -3.43 -7.83 -7.88
C LYS A 140 -2.13 -7.39 -8.56
#